data_AF-A0A1E3W6Y2-F1
#
_entry.id   AF-A0A1E3W6Y2-F1
#
_cell.length_a   1.000
_cell.length_b   1.000
_cell.length_c   1.000
_cell.angle_alpha   90.00
_cell.angle_beta   90.00
_cell.angle_gamma   90.00
#
_symmetry.space_group_name_H-M   'P 1'
#
loop_
_entity.id
_entity.type
_entity.pdbx_description
1 polymer ?
#
loop_
_entity_poly.entity_id
_entity_poly.type
_entity_poly.pdbx_seq_one_letter_code
_entity_poly.pdbx_strand_id
1 'polypeptide(L)'
;MDLKGFDLEHWWKMLAGFGAVMAVAAVTVKLIPIFFIGSGLFLIGLGEWINHPYREGMVPGYKISGHPRVNHLSGWLLDLIGFALAVFGMAKLLQSENLLNL
;
A
#
# COMPACT_ATOMS: atom_id res chain seq x y z
N MET A 1 6.58 -4.58 24.97
CA MET A 1 5.59 -4.37 23.89
C MET A 1 5.61 -5.62 23.05
N ASP A 2 4.55 -6.43 23.12
CA ASP A 2 4.40 -7.68 22.39
C ASP A 2 4.11 -7.33 20.92
N LEU A 3 5.01 -7.66 19.99
CA LEU A 3 4.89 -7.33 18.56
C LEU A 3 3.76 -8.11 17.85
N LYS A 4 2.98 -8.91 18.59
CA LYS A 4 1.79 -9.64 18.09
C LYS A 4 0.71 -8.75 17.47
N GLY A 5 0.72 -7.44 17.75
CA GLY A 5 -0.21 -6.49 17.11
C GLY A 5 0.22 -6.05 15.71
N PHE A 6 1.49 -6.25 15.35
CA PHE A 6 2.01 -5.91 14.03
C PHE A 6 2.04 -7.18 13.18
N ASP A 7 0.85 -7.55 12.70
CA ASP A 7 0.68 -8.71 11.83
C ASP A 7 1.25 -8.40 10.44
N LEU A 8 2.57 -8.55 10.30
CA LEU A 8 3.33 -8.43 9.06
C LEU A 8 2.81 -9.39 7.98
N GLU A 9 2.07 -10.45 8.35
CA GLU A 9 1.48 -11.38 7.39
C GLU A 9 0.49 -10.70 6.44
N HIS A 10 -0.11 -9.56 6.82
CA HIS A 10 -1.00 -8.77 5.96
C HIS A 10 -0.54 -7.32 5.80
N TRP A 11 0.78 -7.09 5.72
CA TRP A 11 1.37 -5.75 5.57
C TRP A 11 0.72 -4.92 4.45
N TRP A 12 0.24 -5.55 3.37
CA TRP A 12 -0.46 -4.88 2.27
C TRP A 12 -1.77 -4.23 2.69
N LYS A 13 -2.53 -4.82 3.64
CA LYS A 13 -3.76 -4.20 4.19
C LYS A 13 -3.42 -2.98 5.02
N MET A 14 -2.34 -3.05 5.80
CA MET A 14 -1.86 -1.90 6.57
C MET A 14 -1.37 -0.79 5.64
N LEU A 15 -0.63 -1.13 4.59
CA LEU A 15 -0.16 -0.18 3.59
C LEU A 15 -1.33 0.50 2.87
N ALA A 16 -2.35 -0.28 2.47
CA ALA A 16 -3.57 0.26 1.87
C ALA A 16 -4.28 1.22 2.83
N GLY A 17 -4.55 0.80 4.06
CA GLY A 17 -5.21 1.63 5.06
C GLY A 17 -4.45 2.92 5.35
N PHE A 18 -3.13 2.82 5.55
CA PHE A 18 -2.27 3.97 5.82
C PHE A 18 -2.21 4.93 4.63
N GLY A 19 -2.03 4.42 3.42
CA GLY A 19 -2.03 5.23 2.19
C GLY A 19 -3.35 5.97 1.98
N ALA A 20 -4.49 5.32 2.24
CA ALA A 20 -5.80 5.95 2.16
C ALA A 20 -5.95 7.09 3.17
N VAL A 21 -5.59 6.85 4.44
CA VAL A 21 -5.62 7.89 5.49
C VAL A 21 -4.72 9.07 5.12
N MET A 22 -3.50 8.80 4.65
CA MET A 22 -2.58 9.85 4.18
C MET A 22 -3.17 10.67 3.03
N ALA A 23 -3.75 10.02 2.03
CA ALA A 23 -4.34 10.72 0.88
C ALA A 23 -5.52 11.61 1.31
N VAL A 24 -6.41 11.10 2.17
CA VAL A 24 -7.54 11.87 2.70
C VAL A 24 -7.04 13.05 3.53
N ALA A 25 -6.09 12.84 4.44
CA ALA A 25 -5.51 13.90 5.24
C ALA A 25 -4.82 14.96 4.37
N ALA A 26 -4.11 14.55 3.31
CA ALA A 26 -3.46 15.48 2.40
C ALA A 26 -4.45 16.42 1.69
N VAL A 27 -5.66 15.93 1.36
CA VAL A 27 -6.71 16.76 0.75
C VAL A 27 -7.21 17.83 1.73
N THR A 28 -7.35 17.51 3.03
CA THR A 28 -7.87 18.47 4.02
C THR A 28 -6.91 19.65 4.22
N VAL A 29 -5.59 19.42 4.10
CA VAL A 29 -4.55 20.45 4.22
C VAL A 29 -3.99 20.93 2.87
N LYS A 30 -4.57 20.50 1.74
CA LYS A 30 -4.16 20.87 0.37
C LYS A 30 -2.68 20.56 0.04
N LEU A 31 -2.12 19.48 0.60
CA LEU A 31 -0.74 19.04 0.34
C LEU A 31 -0.68 18.04 -0.82
N ILE A 32 -0.62 18.57 -2.04
CA ILE A 32 -0.62 17.78 -3.28
C ILE A 32 0.46 16.68 -3.33
N PRO A 33 1.74 16.91 -2.93
CA PRO A 33 2.75 15.86 -2.96
C PRO A 33 2.42 14.67 -2.05
N ILE A 34 1.90 14.94 -0.84
CA ILE A 34 1.51 13.91 0.12
C ILE A 34 0.29 13.14 -0.37
N PHE A 35 -0.63 13.79 -1.09
CA PHE A 35 -1.75 13.10 -1.73
C PHE A 35 -1.24 12.05 -2.73
N PHE A 36 -0.30 12.39 -3.61
CA PHE A 36 0.28 11.44 -4.56
C PHE A 36 1.03 10.29 -3.87
N ILE A 37 1.77 10.56 -2.80
CA ILE A 37 2.42 9.53 -1.98
C ILE A 37 1.37 8.60 -1.37
N GLY A 38 0.36 9.15 -0.68
CA GLY A 38 -0.71 8.37 -0.05
C GLY A 38 -1.49 7.52 -1.05
N SER A 39 -1.88 8.09 -2.19
CA SER A 39 -2.52 7.34 -3.28
C SER A 39 -1.61 6.23 -3.83
N GLY A 40 -0.31 6.49 -3.98
CA GLY A 40 0.66 5.48 -4.41
C GLY A 40 0.73 4.29 -3.46
N LEU A 41 0.87 4.55 -2.16
CA LEU A 41 0.90 3.52 -1.11
C LEU A 41 -0.43 2.74 -1.05
N PHE A 42 -1.56 3.43 -1.21
CA PHE A 42 -2.88 2.81 -1.27
C PHE A 42 -2.97 1.79 -2.41
N LEU A 43 -2.55 2.18 -3.62
CA LEU A 43 -2.60 1.31 -4.79
C LEU A 43 -1.66 0.11 -4.67
N ILE A 44 -0.45 0.29 -4.13
CA ILE A 44 0.47 -0.84 -3.86
C ILE A 44 -0.15 -1.79 -2.83
N GLY A 45 -0.73 -1.27 -1.75
CA GLY A 45 -1.40 -2.09 -0.75
C GLY A 45 -2.59 -2.87 -1.33
N LEU A 46 -3.37 -2.27 -2.22
CA LEU A 46 -4.45 -2.96 -2.94
C LEU A 46 -3.94 -4.00 -3.95
N GLY A 47 -2.89 -3.68 -4.71
CA GLY A 47 -2.30 -4.57 -5.69
C GLY A 47 -1.77 -5.85 -5.05
N GLU A 48 -1.03 -5.69 -3.95
CA GLU A 48 -0.56 -6.81 -3.15
C GLU A 48 -1.71 -7.56 -2.46
N TRP A 49 -2.77 -6.88 -2.00
CA TRP A 49 -3.96 -7.59 -1.50
C TRP A 49 -4.58 -8.49 -2.57
N ILE A 50 -4.74 -8.00 -3.80
CA ILE A 50 -5.26 -8.79 -4.92
C ILE A 50 -4.35 -9.98 -5.23
N ASN A 51 -3.03 -9.79 -5.15
CA ASN A 51 -2.05 -10.86 -5.33
C ASN A 51 -2.03 -11.88 -4.18
N HIS A 52 -2.67 -11.59 -3.05
CA HIS A 52 -2.72 -12.46 -1.88
C HIS A 52 -4.15 -12.90 -1.52
N PRO A 53 -4.84 -13.67 -2.39
CA PRO A 53 -6.19 -14.14 -2.12
C PRO A 53 -6.23 -15.16 -0.97
N TYR A 54 -7.27 -15.08 -0.14
CA TYR A 54 -7.52 -16.10 0.87
C TYR A 54 -7.80 -17.45 0.18
N ARG A 55 -7.09 -18.49 0.60
CA ARG A 55 -7.29 -19.87 0.15
C ARG A 55 -7.38 -20.79 1.34
N GLU A 56 -8.27 -21.76 1.22
CA GLU A 56 -8.42 -22.84 2.19
C GLU A 56 -8.36 -24.19 1.48
N GLY A 57 -7.69 -25.15 2.12
CA GLY A 57 -7.56 -26.52 1.68
C GLY A 57 -7.91 -27.47 2.83
N MET A 58 -8.52 -28.60 2.49
CA MET A 58 -8.74 -29.70 3.42
C MET A 58 -7.70 -30.78 3.19
N VAL A 59 -7.04 -31.18 4.27
CA VAL A 59 -6.23 -32.41 4.37
C VAL A 59 -6.89 -33.33 5.37
N PRO A 60 -6.71 -34.67 5.31
CA PRO A 60 -7.34 -35.58 6.25
C PRO A 60 -7.08 -35.16 7.71
N GLY A 61 -8.15 -34.75 8.41
CA GLY A 61 -8.11 -34.31 9.81
C GLY A 61 -7.79 -32.84 10.07
N TYR A 62 -7.43 -32.03 9.06
CA TYR A 62 -7.00 -30.64 9.27
C TYR A 62 -7.52 -29.67 8.18
N LYS A 63 -7.86 -28.44 8.60
CA LYS A 63 -8.13 -27.32 7.69
C LYS A 63 -6.88 -26.43 7.64
N ILE A 64 -6.33 -26.22 6.45
CA ILE A 64 -5.22 -25.30 6.22
C ILE A 64 -5.77 -24.07 5.52
N SER A 65 -5.51 -22.88 6.04
CA SER A 65 -5.89 -21.61 5.44
C SER A 65 -4.69 -20.67 5.33
N GLY A 66 -4.63 -19.86 4.28
CA GLY A 66 -3.55 -18.88 4.11
C GLY A 66 -3.82 -17.90 2.97
N HIS A 67 -2.87 -17.00 2.74
CA HIS A 67 -2.91 -16.00 1.66
C HIS A 67 -1.70 -16.17 0.73
N PRO A 68 -1.58 -17.29 0.00
CA PRO A 68 -0.44 -17.51 -0.88
C PRO A 68 -0.40 -16.45 -1.99
N ARG A 69 0.81 -16.00 -2.36
CA ARG A 69 0.97 -15.07 -3.48
C ARG A 69 0.58 -15.77 -4.79
N VAL A 70 -0.34 -15.16 -5.52
CA VAL A 70 -0.76 -15.55 -6.86
C VAL A 70 -0.62 -14.31 -7.74
N ASN A 71 0.21 -14.40 -8.78
CA ASN A 71 0.47 -13.26 -9.65
C ASN A 71 -0.76 -12.94 -10.50
N HIS A 72 -1.53 -11.94 -10.09
CA HIS A 72 -2.61 -11.37 -10.88
C HIS A 72 -2.08 -10.16 -11.65
N LEU A 73 -2.37 -10.08 -12.95
CA LEU A 73 -1.92 -8.96 -13.81
C LEU A 73 -2.44 -7.61 -13.28
N SER A 74 -3.67 -7.57 -12.77
CA SER A 74 -4.25 -6.37 -12.16
C SER A 74 -3.48 -5.92 -10.91
N GLY A 75 -3.02 -6.84 -10.07
CA GLY A 75 -2.21 -6.53 -8.89
C GLY A 75 -0.89 -5.87 -9.32
N TRP A 76 -0.19 -6.48 -10.27
CA TRP A 76 1.04 -5.91 -10.86
C TRP A 76 0.86 -4.51 -11.46
N LEU A 77 -0.24 -4.27 -12.18
CA LEU A 77 -0.52 -2.96 -12.76
C LEU A 77 -0.75 -1.91 -11.67
N LEU A 78 -1.47 -2.27 -10.59
CA LEU A 78 -1.69 -1.39 -9.45
C LEU A 78 -0.38 -1.08 -8.72
N ASP A 79 0.49 -2.07 -8.54
CA ASP A 79 1.81 -1.89 -7.92
C ASP A 79 2.68 -0.94 -8.75
N LEU A 80 2.69 -1.11 -10.08
CA LEU A 80 3.46 -0.25 -10.99
C LEU A 80 2.95 1.20 -10.97
N ILE A 81 1.64 1.40 -11.08
CA ILE A 81 1.03 2.73 -11.04
C ILE A 81 1.24 3.36 -9.67
N GLY A 82 1.04 2.60 -8.60
CA GLY A 82 1.22 3.06 -7.24
C GLY A 82 2.66 3.48 -6.95
N PHE A 83 3.64 2.69 -7.42
CA PHE A 83 5.05 3.04 -7.32
C PHE A 83 5.37 4.33 -8.09
N ALA A 84 4.88 4.47 -9.32
CA ALA A 84 5.08 5.68 -10.11
C ALA A 84 4.50 6.94 -9.43
N LEU A 85 3.31 6.84 -8.83
CA LEU A 85 2.69 7.93 -8.08
C LEU A 85 3.47 8.28 -6.80
N ALA A 86 3.92 7.28 -6.06
CA ALA A 86 4.68 7.50 -4.83
C ALA A 86 6.02 8.21 -5.14
N VAL A 87 6.74 7.75 -6.17
CA VAL A 87 7.98 8.38 -6.63
C VAL A 87 7.73 9.80 -7.14
N PHE A 88 6.68 10.01 -7.92
CA PHE A 88 6.31 11.34 -8.42
C PHE A 88 5.98 12.32 -7.28
N GLY A 89 5.17 11.87 -6.31
CA GLY A 89 4.83 12.66 -5.12
C GLY A 89 6.06 13.00 -4.29
N MET A 90 6.98 12.04 -4.10
CA MET A 90 8.24 12.26 -3.40
C MET A 90 9.13 13.30 -4.11
N ALA A 91 9.28 13.19 -5.43
CA ALA A 91 10.05 14.16 -6.22
C ALA A 91 9.46 15.58 -6.10
N LYS A 92 8.13 15.70 -6.10
CA LYS A 92 7.45 16.99 -5.91
C LYS A 92 7.62 17.55 -4.50
N LEU A 93 7.61 16.70 -3.49
CA LEU A 93 7.84 17.11 -2.10
C LEU A 93 9.25 17.70 -1.95
N LEU A 94 10.27 16.96 -2.42
CA LEU A 94 11.66 17.41 -2.38
C LEU A 94 11.89 18.70 -3.19
N GLN A 95 11.24 18.84 -4.35
CA GLN A 95 11.29 20.09 -5.13
C GLN A 95 10.69 21.26 -4.34
N SER A 96 9.59 21.05 -3.62
CA SER A 96 8.94 22.10 -2.85
C SER A 96 9.78 22.57 -1.66
N GLU A 97 10.46 21.66 -0.97
CA GLU A 97 11.35 22.00 0.15
C GLU A 97 12.58 22.79 -0.32
N ASN A 98 13.17 22.40 -1.45
CA ASN A 98 14.31 23.12 -2.02
C ASN A 98 13.96 24.55 -2.44
N LEU A 99 12.72 24.81 -2.87
CA LEU A 99 12.24 26.16 -3.20
C LEU A 99 11.97 27.04 -1.97
N LEU A 100 11.75 26.45 -0.79
CA LEU A 100 11.53 27.18 0.47
C LEU A 100 12.83 27.55 1.19
N ASN A 101 13.97 27.02 0.73
CA ASN A 101 15.29 27.21 1.34
C ASN A 101 16.21 28.17 0.55
N LEU A 102 15.66 28.91 -0.42
CA LEU A 102 16.34 29.94 -1.23
C LEU A 102 15.68 31.32 -1.00
#